data_AF-A0A965UWU2-F1
#
_entry.id   AF-A0A965UWU2-F1
#
_cell.length_a   1.000
_cell.length_b   1.000
_cell.length_c   1.000
_cell.angle_alpha   90.00
_cell.angle_beta   90.00
_cell.angle_gamma   90.00
#
_symmetry.space_group_name_H-M   'P 1'
#
loop_
_entity.id
_entity.type
_entity.pdbx_description
1 polymer ?
#
loop_
_entity_poly.entity_id
_entity_poly.type
_entity_poly.pdbx_seq_one_letter_code
_entity_poly.pdbx_strand_id
1 'polypeptide(L)'
;MSTFTEITYISSFDIQPNGCIGIRKTTEVRKDGKSISQTYWRCVLPPSDTVDIEVLNEPYYANLAQAAWTPEVIAAYQAQQAQAA
;
A
#
# COMPACT_ATOMS: atom_id res chain seq x y z
N MET A 1 29.85 20.78 3.03
CA MET A 1 28.87 20.80 1.92
C MET A 1 27.59 20.17 2.41
N SER A 2 26.43 20.67 2.02
CA SER A 2 25.16 20.04 2.37
C SER A 2 24.86 18.85 1.45
N THR A 3 24.34 17.77 2.01
CA THR A 3 24.01 16.53 1.28
C THR A 3 22.52 16.45 1.04
N PHE A 4 22.12 16.07 -0.18
CA PHE A 4 20.74 15.81 -0.54
C PHE A 4 20.52 14.32 -0.80
N THR A 5 19.43 13.77 -0.28
CA THR A 5 19.02 12.38 -0.52
C THR A 5 17.54 12.33 -0.87
N GLU A 6 17.18 11.46 -1.80
CA GLU A 6 15.80 11.11 -2.09
C GLU A 6 15.52 9.70 -1.57
N ILE A 7 14.44 9.52 -0.82
CA ILE A 7 14.00 8.21 -0.34
C ILE A 7 12.54 8.00 -0.67
N THR A 8 12.17 6.77 -1.02
CA THR A 8 10.77 6.37 -1.22
C THR A 8 10.46 5.21 -0.30
N TYR A 9 9.35 5.28 0.43
CA TYR A 9 8.90 4.23 1.35
C TYR A 9 7.37 4.23 1.50
N ILE A 10 6.81 3.11 1.98
CA ILE A 10 5.40 3.04 2.33
C ILE A 10 5.18 3.76 3.66
N SER A 11 4.44 4.86 3.63
CA SER A 11 4.14 5.70 4.80
C SER A 11 2.74 5.48 5.36
N SER A 12 1.93 4.63 4.73
CA SER A 12 0.63 4.16 5.23
C SER A 12 0.26 2.84 4.56
N PHE A 13 -0.21 1.90 5.36
CA PHE A 13 -0.79 0.63 4.93
C PHE A 13 -2.00 0.35 5.81
N ASP A 14 -3.19 0.52 5.26
CA ASP A 14 -4.45 0.52 6.01
C ASP A 14 -5.40 -0.56 5.48
N ILE A 15 -5.74 -1.54 6.31
CA ILE A 15 -6.67 -2.62 5.95
C ILE A 15 -8.08 -2.18 6.36
N GLN A 16 -8.93 -1.95 5.37
CA GLN A 16 -10.29 -1.47 5.57
C GLN A 16 -11.24 -2.62 5.96
N PRO A 17 -12.42 -2.32 6.56
CA PRO A 17 -13.38 -3.34 6.97
C PRO A 17 -13.89 -4.27 5.86
N ASN A 18 -13.83 -3.83 4.61
CA ASN A 18 -14.19 -4.62 3.42
C ASN A 18 -13.01 -5.45 2.86
N GLY A 19 -11.87 -5.46 3.55
CA GLY A 19 -10.65 -6.14 3.12
C GLY A 19 -9.79 -5.35 2.12
N CYS A 20 -10.27 -4.23 1.56
CA CYS A 20 -9.45 -3.39 0.70
C CYS A 20 -8.28 -2.78 1.47
N ILE A 21 -7.13 -2.65 0.82
CA ILE A 21 -5.92 -2.11 1.43
C ILE A 21 -5.62 -0.74 0.83
N GLY A 22 -5.71 0.30 1.64
CA GLY A 22 -5.26 1.65 1.29
C GLY A 22 -3.76 1.79 1.48
N ILE A 23 -3.05 2.18 0.42
CA ILE A 23 -1.59 2.34 0.45
C ILE A 23 -1.23 3.78 0.16
N ARG A 24 -0.25 4.30 0.91
CA ARG A 24 0.43 5.56 0.59
C ARG A 24 1.94 5.34 0.51
N LYS A 25 2.52 5.70 -0.62
CA LYS A 25 3.96 5.86 -0.78
C LYS A 25 4.33 7.32 -0.59
N THR A 26 5.37 7.58 0.18
CA THR A 26 5.98 8.91 0.30
C THR A 26 7.34 8.89 -0.36
N THR A 27 7.59 9.86 -1.23
CA THR A 27 8.92 10.19 -1.71
C THR A 27 9.37 11.47 -1.02
N GLU A 28 10.42 11.39 -0.19
CA GLU A 28 10.97 12.52 0.54
C GLU A 28 12.30 12.96 -0.03
N VAL A 29 12.47 14.27 -0.22
CA VAL A 29 13.77 14.91 -0.45
C VAL A 29 14.27 15.44 0.89
N ARG A 30 15.46 15.01 1.30
CA ARG A 30 16.09 15.42 2.57
C ARG A 30 17.35 16.22 2.31
N LYS A 31 17.56 17.27 3.10
CA LYS A 31 18.82 18.03 3.19
C LYS A 31 19.44 17.77 4.54
N ASP A 32 20.66 17.24 4.55
CA ASP A 32 21.40 16.92 5.78
C ASP A 32 20.58 16.06 6.75
N GLY A 33 19.86 15.07 6.20
CA GLY A 33 18.97 14.16 6.94
C GLY A 33 17.59 14.72 7.31
N LYS A 34 17.35 16.02 7.14
CA LYS A 34 16.06 16.65 7.43
C LYS A 34 15.18 16.68 6.18
N SER A 35 13.94 16.18 6.28
CA SER A 35 12.95 16.29 5.21
C SER A 35 12.66 17.77 4.89
N ILE A 36 12.79 18.13 3.61
CA ILE A 36 12.54 19.49 3.11
C ILE A 36 11.39 19.53 2.09
N SER A 37 11.08 18.41 1.45
CA SER A 37 9.95 18.27 0.54
C SER A 37 9.51 16.82 0.51
N GLN A 38 8.23 16.60 0.23
CA GLN A 38 7.66 15.27 0.08
C GLN A 38 6.52 15.27 -0.93
N THR A 39 6.42 14.19 -1.68
CA THR A 39 5.28 13.90 -2.56
C THR A 39 4.62 12.60 -2.13
N TYR A 40 3.34 12.48 -2.43
CA TYR A 40 2.53 11.34 -2.03
C TYR A 40 1.89 10.69 -3.23
N TRP A 41 2.03 9.37 -3.31
CA TRP A 41 1.27 8.51 -4.21
C TRP A 41 0.34 7.63 -3.38
N ARG A 42 -0.88 7.41 -3.86
CA ARG A 42 -1.91 6.64 -3.15
C ARG A 42 -2.62 5.69 -4.11
N CYS A 43 -2.95 4.50 -3.63
CA CYS A 43 -3.84 3.57 -4.31
C CYS A 43 -4.66 2.77 -3.29
N VAL A 44 -5.67 2.07 -3.79
CA VAL A 44 -6.42 1.06 -3.03
C VAL A 44 -6.28 -0.26 -3.77
N LEU A 45 -5.87 -1.30 -3.06
CA LEU A 45 -5.84 -2.66 -3.59
C LEU A 45 -7.07 -3.43 -3.10
N PRO A 46 -7.90 -3.99 -4.00
CA PRO A 46 -8.99 -4.86 -3.61
C PRO A 46 -8.47 -6.24 -3.19
N PRO A 47 -9.19 -6.98 -2.32
CA PRO A 47 -8.91 -8.39 -2.05
C PRO A 47 -8.77 -9.22 -3.33
N SER A 48 -7.68 -9.97 -3.43
CA SER A 48 -7.32 -10.79 -4.59
C SER A 48 -6.44 -11.97 -4.18
N ASP A 49 -6.45 -13.03 -4.97
CA ASP A 49 -5.55 -14.18 -4.79
C ASP A 49 -4.08 -13.83 -5.07
N THR A 50 -3.84 -12.77 -5.83
CA THR A 50 -2.50 -12.27 -6.16
C THR A 50 -2.32 -10.86 -5.61
N VAL A 51 -1.17 -10.65 -4.95
CA VAL A 51 -0.74 -9.31 -4.53
C VAL A 51 0.16 -8.74 -5.60
N ASP A 52 -0.15 -7.54 -6.07
CA ASP A 52 0.71 -6.79 -6.97
C ASP A 52 1.97 -6.33 -6.22
N ILE A 53 3.05 -7.09 -6.38
CA ILE A 53 4.34 -6.83 -5.75
C ILE A 53 4.98 -5.56 -6.32
N GLU A 54 4.69 -5.17 -7.56
CA GLU A 54 5.23 -3.94 -8.17
C GLU A 54 4.62 -2.70 -7.50
N VAL A 55 3.33 -2.77 -7.16
CA VAL A 55 2.64 -1.72 -6.40
C VAL A 55 3.18 -1.59 -4.98
N LEU A 56 3.66 -2.64 -4.33
CA LEU A 56 4.19 -2.54 -2.98
C LEU A 56 5.70 -2.28 -2.96
N ASN A 57 6.44 -2.77 -3.95
CA ASN A 57 7.90 -2.69 -4.12
C ASN A 57 8.71 -3.14 -2.88
N GLU A 58 8.06 -3.82 -1.94
CA GLU A 58 8.61 -4.29 -0.66
C GLU A 58 7.95 -5.63 -0.27
N PRO A 59 8.72 -6.73 -0.16
CA PRO A 59 8.18 -8.06 0.15
C PRO A 59 7.42 -8.14 1.48
N TYR A 60 7.80 -7.32 2.47
CA TYR A 60 7.16 -7.28 3.78
C TYR A 60 5.67 -6.95 3.68
N TYR A 61 5.32 -5.90 2.93
CA TYR A 61 3.93 -5.49 2.77
C TYR A 61 3.13 -6.45 1.88
N ALA A 62 3.80 -7.12 0.93
CA ALA A 62 3.14 -8.16 0.14
C ALA A 62 2.72 -9.34 1.00
N ASN A 63 3.58 -9.77 1.93
CA ASN A 63 3.26 -10.84 2.89
C ASN A 63 2.11 -10.43 3.84
N LEU A 64 2.08 -9.17 4.28
CA LEU A 64 0.96 -8.66 5.10
C LEU A 64 -0.36 -8.64 4.34
N ALA A 65 -0.35 -8.23 3.06
CA ALA A 65 -1.54 -8.25 2.22
C ALA A 65 -2.07 -9.69 2.03
N GLN A 66 -1.18 -10.66 1.76
CA GLN A 66 -1.54 -12.07 1.66
C GLN A 66 -2.12 -12.62 2.97
N ALA A 67 -1.55 -12.23 4.11
CA ALA A 67 -2.06 -12.65 5.41
C ALA A 67 -3.44 -12.04 5.73
N ALA A 68 -3.72 -10.83 5.25
CA ALA A 68 -5.00 -10.16 5.42
C ALA A 68 -6.10 -10.71 4.48
N TRP A 69 -5.73 -11.05 3.24
CA TRP A 69 -6.63 -11.58 2.23
C TRP A 69 -6.79 -13.10 2.33
N THR A 70 -7.44 -13.50 3.42
CA THR A 70 -7.91 -14.88 3.57
C THR A 70 -8.96 -15.23 2.51
N PRO A 71 -9.16 -16.53 2.19
CA PRO A 71 -10.19 -16.96 1.26
C PRO A 71 -11.59 -16.42 1.59
N GLU A 72 -11.92 -16.32 2.89
CA GLU A 72 -13.19 -15.79 3.38
C GLU A 72 -13.35 -14.30 3.08
N VAL A 73 -12.28 -13.51 3.23
CA VAL A 73 -12.29 -12.06 2.91
C VAL A 73 -12.45 -11.85 1.41
N ILE A 74 -11.73 -12.63 0.59
CA ILE A 74 -11.84 -12.56 -0.87
C ILE A 74 -13.27 -12.91 -1.30
N ALA A 75 -13.83 -14.01 -0.78
CA ALA A 75 -15.20 -14.42 -1.08
C ALA A 75 -16.23 -13.37 -0.67
N ALA A 76 -16.08 -12.76 0.52
CA ALA A 76 -16.97 -11.70 0.99
C ALA A 76 -16.92 -10.46 0.08
N TYR A 77 -15.73 -10.06 -0.36
CA TYR A 77 -15.56 -8.94 -1.28
C TYR A 77 -16.21 -9.21 -2.65
N GLN A 78 -16.00 -10.39 -3.22
CA GLN A 78 -16.62 -10.76 -4.50
C GLN A 78 -18.15 -10.83 -4.40
N ALA A 79 -18.70 -11.35 -3.29
CA ALA A 79 -20.13 -11.36 -3.04
C ALA A 79 -20.72 -9.94 -2.94
N GLN A 80 -20.01 -9.01 -2.31
CA GLN A 80 -20.39 -7.60 -2.24
C GLN A 80 -20.41 -6.95 -3.63
N GLN A 81 -19.38 -7.20 -4.45
CA GLN A 81 -19.29 -6.65 -5.81
C GLN A 81 -20.43 -7.16 -6.71
N ALA A 82 -20.82 -8.44 -6.56
CA ALA A 82 -21.94 -9.02 -7.29
C ALA A 82 -23.31 -8.45 -6.89
N GLN A 83 -23.47 -7.95 -5.67
CA GLN A 83 -24.72 -7.32 -5.20
C GLN A 83 -24.86 -5.86 -5.67
N ALA A 84 -23.73 -5.22 -6.00
CA ALA A 84 -23.67 -3.85 -6.49
C ALA A 84 -23.77 -3.74 -8.03
N ALA A 85 -23.75 -4.88 -8.73
CA ALA A 85 -23.88 -5.01 -10.18
C ALA A 85 -25.34 -5.23 -10.59
#